data_AF-A0A1Y2PIK4-F1
#
_entry.id   AF-A0A1Y2PIK4-F1
#
_cell.length_a   1.000
_cell.length_b   1.000
_cell.length_c   1.000
_cell.angle_alpha   90.00
_cell.angle_beta   90.00
_cell.angle_gamma   90.00
#
_symmetry.space_group_name_H-M   'P 1'
#
loop_
_entity.id
_entity.type
_entity.pdbx_description
1 polymer ?
#
loop_
_entity_poly.entity_id
_entity_poly.type
_entity_poly.pdbx_seq_one_letter_code
_entity_poly.pdbx_strand_id
1 'polypeptide(L)'
;MYTLSILNNYTHDCTIKVATDKGASPVYQGQKNTFENLGNAILKVPGMGVVNFIDLAATKIKGHEEYPKEHWGVLVRTHTVEGYYRYEGGGELTLTIDELGSYTLTTQNGTMIMISLPELTIN
;
A
#
# COMPACT_ATOMS: atom_id res chain seq x y z
N MET A 1 -12.86 1.16 -0.30
CA MET A 1 -12.15 1.12 1.00
C MET A 1 -11.63 -0.28 1.25
N TYR A 2 -10.45 -0.40 1.83
CA TYR A 2 -9.75 -1.66 2.08
C TYR A 2 -9.19 -1.67 3.51
N THR A 3 -8.82 -2.85 3.99
CA THR A 3 -8.13 -3.03 5.26
C THR A 3 -6.64 -3.23 4.99
N LEU A 4 -5.80 -2.48 5.68
CA LEU A 4 -4.34 -2.61 5.64
C LEU A 4 -3.84 -3.09 7.00
N SER A 5 -3.22 -4.26 7.04
CA SER A 5 -2.40 -4.70 8.16
C SER A 5 -0.93 -4.38 7.87
N ILE A 6 -0.24 -3.79 8.83
CA ILE A 6 1.20 -3.53 8.78
C ILE A 6 1.87 -4.29 9.91
N LEU A 7 2.75 -5.22 9.58
CA LEU A 7 3.67 -5.86 10.52
C LEU A 7 5.04 -5.18 10.39
N ASN A 8 5.47 -4.49 11.45
CA ASN A 8 6.75 -3.78 11.46
C ASN A 8 7.78 -4.56 12.28
N ASN A 9 8.63 -5.35 11.63
CA ASN A 9 9.78 -5.99 12.28
C ASN A 9 11.07 -5.15 12.14
N TYR A 10 11.01 -3.99 11.49
CA TYR A 10 12.16 -3.14 11.24
C TYR A 10 12.68 -2.50 12.54
N THR A 11 13.96 -2.14 12.55
CA THR A 11 14.66 -1.59 13.73
C THR A 11 14.12 -0.24 14.25
N HIS A 12 13.21 0.40 13.52
CA HIS A 12 12.64 1.69 13.90
C HIS A 12 11.11 1.69 13.82
N ASP A 13 10.50 2.52 14.67
CA ASP A 13 9.09 2.83 14.58
C ASP A 13 8.76 3.52 13.25
N CYS A 14 7.66 3.11 12.64
CA CYS A 14 7.14 3.74 11.44
C CYS A 14 5.97 4.68 11.80
N THR A 15 5.57 5.53 10.86
CA THR A 15 4.35 6.36 11.01
C THR A 15 3.48 6.27 9.77
N ILE A 16 2.20 6.01 9.95
CA ILE A 16 1.21 6.05 8.87
C ILE A 16 0.36 7.31 8.99
N LYS A 17 0.15 7.97 7.86
CA LYS A 17 -0.75 9.12 7.72
C LYS A 17 -1.84 8.78 6.73
N VAL A 18 -3.07 8.64 7.21
CA VAL A 18 -4.25 8.55 6.35
C VAL A 18 -4.66 9.97 5.92
N ALA A 19 -5.04 10.16 4.66
CA ALA A 19 -5.33 11.47 4.10
C ALA A 19 -6.47 12.21 4.83
N THR A 20 -7.45 11.47 5.36
CA THR A 20 -8.61 12.00 6.08
C THR A 20 -8.34 12.31 7.55
N ASP A 21 -7.25 11.79 8.10
CA ASP A 21 -6.97 11.92 9.52
C ASP A 21 -6.34 13.28 9.83
N LYS A 22 -6.44 13.73 11.08
CA LYS A 22 -5.74 14.95 11.55
C LYS A 22 -4.27 14.70 11.88
N GLY A 23 -3.95 13.55 12.46
CA GLY A 23 -2.59 13.14 12.86
C GLY A 23 -2.02 12.00 12.02
N ALA A 24 -0.78 11.62 12.32
CA ALA A 24 -0.21 10.35 11.90
C ALA A 24 -0.22 9.38 13.09
N SER A 25 -0.39 8.10 12.81
CA SER A 25 -0.42 7.03 13.81
C SER A 25 0.92 6.28 13.80
N PRO A 26 1.48 5.94 14.97
CA PRO A 26 2.69 5.13 15.04
C PRO A 26 2.39 3.67 14.64
N VAL A 27 3.39 3.03 14.06
CA VAL A 27 3.46 1.57 13.85
C VAL A 27 4.75 1.11 14.52
N TYR A 28 4.63 0.70 15.78
CA TYR A 28 5.78 0.40 16.63
C TYR A 28 6.54 -0.84 16.16
N GLN A 29 7.84 -0.87 16.39
CA GLN A 29 8.66 -2.06 16.16
C GLN A 29 8.07 -3.28 16.90
N GLY A 30 8.04 -4.42 16.21
CA GLY A 30 7.53 -5.70 16.71
C GLY A 30 6.00 -5.78 16.76
N GLN A 31 5.27 -4.76 16.29
CA GLN A 31 3.81 -4.74 16.33
C GLN A 31 3.18 -4.96 14.96
N LYS A 32 1.96 -5.53 15.02
CA LYS A 32 1.02 -5.56 13.90
C LYS A 32 -0.09 -4.56 14.17
N ASN A 33 -0.24 -3.56 13.31
CA ASN A 33 -1.34 -2.59 13.35
C ASN A 33 -2.27 -2.84 12.16
N THR A 34 -3.59 -2.78 12.39
CA THR A 34 -4.60 -2.91 11.33
C THR A 34 -5.38 -1.62 11.20
N PHE A 35 -5.52 -1.15 9.98
CA PHE A 35 -6.24 0.07 9.60
C PHE A 35 -7.40 -0.33 8.69
N GLU A 36 -8.61 -0.25 9.21
CA GLU A 36 -9.83 -0.60 8.49
C GLU A 36 -10.37 0.61 7.72
N ASN A 37 -11.19 0.34 6.70
CA ASN A 37 -11.85 1.36 5.88
C ASN A 37 -10.88 2.41 5.30
N LEU A 38 -9.67 1.97 4.94
CA LEU A 38 -8.61 2.81 4.47
C LEU A 38 -8.90 3.33 3.04
N GLY A 39 -8.53 4.59 2.82
CA GLY A 39 -8.41 5.22 1.50
C GLY A 39 -6.95 5.51 1.18
N ASN A 40 -6.66 6.75 0.80
CA ASN A 40 -5.29 7.21 0.57
C ASN A 40 -4.49 7.26 1.87
N ALA A 41 -3.29 6.67 1.88
CA ALA A 41 -2.40 6.68 3.03
C ALA A 41 -0.93 6.73 2.63
N ILE A 42 -0.10 7.23 3.54
CA ILE A 42 1.35 7.32 3.39
C ILE A 42 1.98 6.69 4.62
N LEU A 43 2.81 5.67 4.43
CA LEU A 43 3.65 5.08 5.49
C LEU A 43 5.07 5.60 5.34
N LYS A 44 5.57 6.26 6.38
CA LYS A 44 6.96 6.71 6.48
C LYS A 44 7.76 5.67 7.28
N VAL A 45 8.84 5.22 6.67
CA VAL A 45 9.77 4.24 7.24
C VAL A 45 11.14 4.91 7.39
N PRO A 46 11.62 5.15 8.62
CA PRO A 46 12.87 5.87 8.85
C PRO A 46 14.06 5.25 8.10
N GLY A 47 14.79 6.08 7.34
CA GLY A 47 15.93 5.65 6.53
C GLY A 47 15.57 4.96 5.21
N MET A 48 14.34 4.45 5.06
CA MET A 48 13.88 3.75 3.85
C MET A 48 12.94 4.60 2.98
N GLY A 49 12.44 5.73 3.49
CA GLY A 49 11.58 6.63 2.74
C GLY A 49 10.10 6.34 2.94
N VAL A 50 9.34 6.29 1.85
CA VAL A 50 7.88 6.37 1.90
C VAL A 50 7.24 5.28 1.03
N VAL A 51 6.23 4.62 1.60
CA VAL A 51 5.28 3.77 0.87
C VAL A 51 3.97 4.53 0.72
N ASN A 52 3.53 4.73 -0.52
CA ASN A 52 2.29 5.41 -0.85
C ASN A 52 1.22 4.37 -1.17
N PHE A 53 0.06 4.51 -0.55
CA PHE A 53 -1.14 3.74 -0.86
C PHE A 53 -2.16 4.70 -1.47
N ILE A 54 -2.41 4.53 -2.77
CA ILE A 54 -3.29 5.39 -3.54
C ILE A 54 -4.57 4.60 -3.85
N ASP A 55 -5.68 5.00 -3.25
CA ASP A 55 -6.99 4.44 -3.56
C ASP A 55 -7.40 4.91 -4.96
N LEU A 56 -7.51 3.95 -5.88
CA LEU A 56 -7.91 4.18 -7.26
C LEU A 56 -9.43 4.16 -7.42
N ALA A 57 -10.17 3.71 -6.39
CA ALA A 57 -11.57 3.38 -6.47
C ALA A 57 -11.84 2.50 -7.71
N ALA A 58 -12.78 2.91 -8.57
CA ALA A 58 -13.12 2.20 -9.79
C ALA A 58 -12.09 2.35 -10.93
N THR A 59 -11.14 3.28 -10.81
CA THR A 59 -10.20 3.63 -11.89
C THR A 59 -9.20 2.50 -12.15
N LYS A 60 -9.09 2.08 -13.42
CA LYS A 60 -8.05 1.16 -13.86
C LYS A 60 -6.85 1.90 -14.42
N ILE A 61 -5.67 1.34 -14.21
CA ILE A 61 -4.42 1.88 -14.74
C ILE A 61 -4.36 1.56 -16.24
N LYS A 62 -3.95 2.54 -17.04
CA LYS A 62 -3.81 2.37 -18.49
C LYS A 62 -2.87 1.20 -18.81
N GLY A 63 -3.29 0.29 -19.68
CA GLY A 63 -2.56 -0.94 -20.02
C GLY A 63 -2.81 -2.11 -19.07
N HIS A 64 -3.63 -1.94 -18.04
CA HIS A 64 -4.02 -2.96 -17.07
C HIS A 64 -5.55 -3.04 -16.89
N GLU A 65 -6.32 -2.67 -17.92
CA GLU A 65 -7.78 -2.62 -17.88
C GLU A 65 -8.40 -4.03 -17.79
N GLU A 66 -7.75 -5.04 -18.36
CA GLU A 66 -8.25 -6.41 -18.39
C GLU A 66 -7.86 -7.23 -17.15
N TYR A 67 -6.69 -6.95 -16.57
CA TYR A 67 -6.17 -7.69 -15.42
C TYR A 67 -5.33 -6.80 -14.47
N PRO A 68 -5.59 -6.84 -13.15
CA PRO A 68 -6.61 -7.64 -12.48
C PRO A 68 -8.06 -7.17 -12.75
N LYS A 69 -9.00 -8.10 -12.63
CA LYS A 69 -10.36 -7.94 -13.16
C LYS A 69 -11.31 -7.19 -12.24
N GLU A 70 -11.03 -7.21 -10.94
CA GLU A 70 -11.86 -6.67 -9.87
C GLU A 70 -12.08 -5.15 -10.01
N HIS A 71 -13.14 -4.63 -9.40
CA HIS A 71 -13.66 -3.28 -9.60
C HIS A 71 -12.95 -2.21 -8.76
N TRP A 72 -12.60 -2.51 -7.51
CA TRP A 72 -11.92 -1.55 -6.62
C TRP A 72 -10.42 -1.79 -6.62
N GLY A 73 -9.61 -0.74 -6.44
CA GLY A 73 -8.16 -0.90 -6.49
C GLY A 73 -7.35 0.05 -5.65
N VAL A 74 -6.14 -0.39 -5.35
CA VAL A 74 -5.10 0.38 -4.67
C VAL A 74 -3.82 0.26 -5.48
N LEU A 75 -3.18 1.38 -5.75
CA LEU A 75 -1.80 1.42 -6.24
C LEU A 75 -0.89 1.63 -5.03
N VAL A 76 -0.02 0.66 -4.78
CA VAL A 76 1.03 0.76 -3.76
C VAL A 76 2.32 1.12 -4.45
N ARG A 77 2.96 2.23 -4.07
CA ARG A 77 4.22 2.69 -4.65
C ARG A 77 5.28 2.88 -3.58
N THR A 78 6.45 2.33 -3.81
CA THR A 78 7.64 2.61 -3.01
C THR A 78 8.87 2.58 -3.91
N HIS A 79 9.68 3.64 -3.86
CA HIS A 79 10.79 3.84 -4.79
C HIS A 79 10.32 3.67 -6.25
N THR A 80 11.04 2.86 -7.04
CA THR A 80 10.76 2.54 -8.44
C THR A 80 9.91 1.28 -8.60
N VAL A 81 9.15 0.89 -7.57
CA VAL A 81 8.41 -0.37 -7.52
C VAL A 81 6.94 -0.12 -7.24
N GLU A 82 6.08 -0.71 -8.07
CA GLU A 82 4.63 -0.59 -7.96
C GLU A 82 3.94 -1.95 -7.81
N GLY A 83 3.08 -2.03 -6.80
CA GLY A 83 2.07 -3.08 -6.67
C GLY A 83 0.71 -2.55 -7.10
N TYR A 84 0.09 -3.19 -8.10
CA TYR A 84 -1.28 -2.92 -8.50
C TYR A 84 -2.20 -3.98 -7.92
N TYR A 85 -2.98 -3.58 -6.92
CA TYR A 85 -3.91 -4.45 -6.21
C TYR A 85 -5.35 -4.10 -6.57
N ARG A 86 -6.16 -5.11 -6.84
CA ARG A 86 -7.60 -4.98 -7.09
C ARG A 86 -8.38 -6.01 -6.30
N TYR A 87 -9.60 -5.65 -5.91
CA TYR A 87 -10.44 -6.49 -5.05
C TYR A 87 -11.93 -6.20 -5.25
N GLU A 88 -12.76 -7.12 -4.77
CA GLU A 88 -14.22 -6.95 -4.65
C GLU A 88 -14.64 -6.95 -3.18
N GLY A 89 -15.68 -6.19 -2.86
CA GLY A 89 -16.14 -6.04 -1.48
C GLY A 89 -15.10 -5.35 -0.60
N GLY A 90 -14.69 -5.98 0.50
CA GLY A 90 -13.67 -5.47 1.43
C GLY A 90 -12.29 -6.02 1.13
N GLY A 91 -11.43 -5.21 0.52
CA GLY A 91 -10.06 -5.61 0.20
C GLY A 91 -9.21 -5.80 1.46
N GLU A 92 -8.26 -6.72 1.41
CA GLU A 92 -7.34 -7.03 2.50
C GLU A 92 -5.90 -7.03 1.99
N LEU A 93 -5.09 -6.14 2.54
CA LEU A 93 -3.67 -6.04 2.22
C LEU A 93 -2.84 -6.20 3.49
N THR A 94 -1.79 -6.99 3.45
CA THR A 94 -0.80 -7.09 4.52
C THR A 94 0.55 -6.64 4.00
N LEU A 95 1.10 -5.57 4.59
CA LEU A 95 2.49 -5.16 4.42
C LEU A 95 3.30 -5.71 5.59
N THR A 96 4.35 -6.48 5.29
CA THR A 96 5.39 -6.84 6.25
C THR A 96 6.65 -6.08 5.92
N ILE A 97 7.19 -5.37 6.91
CA ILE A 97 8.54 -4.80 6.86
C ILE A 97 9.43 -5.73 7.68
N ASP A 98 10.45 -6.32 7.07
CA ASP A 98 11.38 -7.20 7.77
C ASP A 98 12.42 -6.42 8.59
N GLU A 99 13.26 -7.15 9.32
CA GLU A 99 14.32 -6.59 10.17
C GLU A 99 15.35 -5.75 9.37
N LEU A 100 15.47 -5.99 8.06
CA LEU A 100 16.39 -5.32 7.15
C LEU A 100 15.72 -4.17 6.37
N GLY A 101 14.42 -3.92 6.58
CA GLY A 101 13.65 -2.88 5.91
C GLY A 101 13.05 -3.31 4.57
N SER A 102 13.09 -4.60 4.21
CA SER A 102 12.47 -5.09 2.98
C SER A 102 10.95 -5.20 3.14
N TYR A 103 10.24 -4.91 2.05
CA TYR A 103 8.78 -4.92 2.02
C TYR A 103 8.24 -6.19 1.36
N THR A 104 7.29 -6.84 2.00
CA THR A 104 6.47 -7.89 1.38
C THR A 104 5.00 -7.52 1.48
N LEU A 105 4.32 -7.47 0.34
CA LEU A 105 2.87 -7.30 0.27
C LEU A 105 2.21 -8.64 -0.01
N THR A 106 1.16 -8.96 0.73
CA THR A 106 0.28 -10.10 0.47
C THR A 106 -1.18 -9.70 0.58
N THR A 107 -2.06 -10.49 -0.01
CA THR A 107 -3.51 -10.32 0.06
C THR A 107 -4.18 -11.67 0.21
N GLN A 108 -5.31 -11.71 0.92
CA GLN A 108 -6.18 -12.88 1.02
C GLN A 108 -7.50 -12.70 0.28
N ASN A 109 -7.83 -11.46 -0.13
CA ASN A 109 -9.03 -11.14 -0.87
C ASN A 109 -8.69 -10.19 -2.02
N GLY A 110 -8.67 -10.70 -3.25
CA GLY A 110 -8.34 -9.94 -4.45
C GLY A 110 -7.03 -10.41 -5.08
N THR A 111 -6.57 -9.64 -6.06
CA THR A 111 -5.44 -9.99 -6.92
C THR A 111 -4.47 -8.83 -6.94
N MET A 112 -3.19 -9.13 -6.77
CA MET A 112 -2.11 -8.16 -6.82
C MET A 112 -1.04 -8.59 -7.82
N ILE A 113 -0.60 -7.65 -8.64
CA ILE A 113 0.50 -7.83 -9.57
C ILE A 113 1.52 -6.71 -9.43
N MET A 114 2.75 -7.02 -9.82
CA MET A 114 3.78 -6.01 -10.02
C MET A 114 3.54 -5.32 -11.35
N ILE A 115 3.64 -4.00 -11.38
CA ILE A 115 3.59 -3.19 -12.60
C ILE A 115 4.78 -2.22 -12.63
N SER A 116 4.96 -1.50 -13.74
CA SER A 116 5.96 -0.44 -13.85
C SER A 116 5.33 0.78 -14.49
N LEU A 117 5.41 1.92 -13.81
CA LEU A 117 4.89 3.20 -14.30
C LEU A 117 6.04 4.20 -14.50
N PRO A 118 6.02 5.03 -15.56
CA PRO A 118 6.97 6.12 -15.69
C PRO A 118 6.88 7.07 -14.48
N GLU A 119 8.02 7.38 -13.87
CA GLU A 119 8.08 8.35 -12.76
C GLU A 119 7.88 9.79 -13.26
N LEU A 120 8.39 10.09 -14.45
CA LEU A 120 8.27 11.38 -15.12
C LEU A 120 8.17 11.16 -16.63
N THR A 121 7.20 11.83 -17.26
CA THR A 121 7.05 11.86 -18.72
C THR A 121 7.11 13.32 -19.18
N ILE A 122 7.93 13.61 -20.19
CA ILE A 122 8.01 14.92 -20.84
C ILE A 122 7.46 14.76 -22.26
N ASN A 123 6.59 15.69 -22.70
CA ASN A 123 6.01 15.73 -24.04
C ASN A 123 6.45 16.99 -24.78
#